data_AF-A0A6B8W8H6-F1
#
_entry.id   AF-A0A6B8W8H6-F1
#
_cell.length_a   1.000
_cell.length_b   1.000
_cell.length_c   1.000
_cell.angle_alpha   90.00
_cell.angle_beta   90.00
_cell.angle_gamma   90.00
#
_symmetry.space_group_name_H-M   'P 1'
#
loop_
_entity.id
_entity.type
_entity.pdbx_description
1 polymer ?
#
loop_
_entity_poly.entity_id
_entity_poly.type
_entity_poly.pdbx_seq_one_letter_code
_entity_poly.pdbx_strand_id
1 'polypeptide(L)'
;MSATDSSSTRSPLKGYSVWAFDPVTLRLAAAALPREISFPQALHGTLPPVLSHLAHMDVSPEKVLVSIDTGHLSWPESLHPEATEFIGYQGEEHYGVQLDEVEVAFIDGRPLTCLPMRTAAGDPLNLWVHELAEEPGEQLDGFELVTTARGLMEGWCSLSLNESMVVIPALQMSYHAEIHGLGVPTQQRFVIALDESGARVITEVLMCTGVPDFEAQPEPVVFGVCGPLMMWFSEKGADLPFTVQVSSGAAWLEPGQEVDLHGLDTPPCQDISPWMGPEISGQRSH
;
A
#
# COMPACT_ATOMS: atom_id res chain seq x y z
N MET A 1 -29.51 21.33 -36.83
CA MET A 1 -29.00 22.39 -35.93
C MET A 1 -29.72 22.18 -34.60
N SER A 2 -29.10 21.50 -33.64
CA SER A 2 -28.10 22.03 -32.69
C SER A 2 -28.81 22.54 -31.42
N ALA A 3 -28.47 22.12 -30.20
CA ALA A 3 -27.43 21.15 -29.79
C ALA A 3 -27.89 20.32 -28.58
N THR A 4 -27.25 19.17 -28.39
CA THR A 4 -27.33 18.37 -27.16
C THR A 4 -26.30 18.88 -26.15
N ASP A 5 -26.74 19.62 -25.14
CA ASP A 5 -25.90 19.93 -23.97
C ASP A 5 -25.84 18.69 -23.06
N SER A 6 -24.94 17.76 -23.40
CA SER A 6 -24.53 16.67 -22.51
C SER A 6 -23.62 17.23 -21.41
N SER A 7 -24.25 17.84 -20.40
CA SER A 7 -23.60 18.33 -19.19
C SER A 7 -22.96 17.18 -18.41
N SER A 8 -21.72 16.82 -18.79
CA SER A 8 -20.90 15.83 -18.10
C SER A 8 -20.41 16.39 -16.75
N THR A 9 -21.31 16.48 -15.79
CA THR A 9 -20.97 16.64 -14.38
C THR A 9 -20.27 15.38 -13.93
N ARG A 10 -18.92 15.42 -13.90
CA ARG A 10 -18.08 14.37 -13.30
C ARG A 10 -18.65 14.02 -11.93
N SER A 11 -19.09 12.77 -11.75
CA SER A 11 -19.40 12.24 -10.43
C SER A 11 -18.14 12.32 -9.55
N PRO A 12 -18.28 12.61 -8.24
CA PRO A 12 -17.17 12.40 -7.32
C PRO A 12 -16.76 10.92 -7.32
N LEU A 13 -15.48 10.66 -7.04
CA LEU A 13 -14.95 9.31 -6.87
C LEU A 13 -15.74 8.59 -5.75
N LYS A 14 -16.00 7.29 -5.92
CA LYS A 14 -16.62 6.44 -4.90
C LYS A 14 -15.66 6.26 -3.70
N GLY A 15 -16.19 5.74 -2.58
CA GLY A 15 -15.43 5.50 -1.34
C GLY A 15 -14.24 4.56 -1.53
N TYR A 16 -13.24 4.68 -0.65
CA TYR A 16 -11.99 3.93 -0.74
C TYR A 16 -12.17 2.52 -0.19
N SER A 17 -12.16 1.52 -1.08
CA SER A 17 -12.21 0.09 -0.76
C SER A 17 -10.82 -0.53 -0.52
N VAL A 18 -9.94 0.24 0.13
CA VAL A 18 -8.50 -0.05 0.30
C VAL A 18 -8.07 0.25 1.72
N TRP A 19 -7.19 -0.58 2.27
CA TRP A 19 -6.35 -0.26 3.42
C TRP A 19 -4.88 -0.49 3.05
N ALA A 20 -3.96 0.35 3.51
CA ALA A 20 -2.53 0.12 3.34
C ALA A 20 -1.71 0.63 4.54
N PHE A 21 -0.64 -0.10 4.85
CA PHE A 21 0.25 0.17 5.97
C PHE A 21 1.69 -0.22 5.61
N ASP A 22 2.64 0.70 5.72
CA ASP A 22 4.06 0.39 5.49
C ASP A 22 4.87 0.47 6.79
N PRO A 23 5.39 -0.67 7.30
CA PRO A 23 6.27 -0.65 8.47
C PRO A 23 7.67 -0.12 8.16
N VAL A 24 8.11 -0.06 6.90
CA VAL A 24 9.51 0.26 6.54
C VAL A 24 9.78 1.76 6.67
N THR A 25 9.06 2.60 5.92
CA THR A 25 9.10 4.07 6.07
C THR A 25 8.80 4.49 7.51
N LEU A 26 7.89 3.79 8.20
CA LEU A 26 7.52 4.07 9.59
C LEU A 26 8.68 3.82 10.56
N ARG A 27 9.38 2.70 10.39
CA ARG A 27 10.58 2.35 11.19
C ARG A 27 11.75 3.28 10.91
N LEU A 28 11.94 3.68 9.65
CA LEU A 28 12.96 4.66 9.24
C LEU A 28 12.67 6.05 9.80
N ALA A 29 11.41 6.51 9.77
CA ALA A 29 11.01 7.82 10.29
C ALA A 29 11.25 7.93 11.80
N ALA A 30 10.86 6.92 12.59
CA ALA A 30 11.10 6.93 14.03
C ALA A 30 12.59 6.88 14.38
N ALA A 31 13.41 6.17 13.58
CA ALA A 31 14.86 6.09 13.80
C ALA A 31 15.57 7.45 13.59
N ALA A 32 14.93 8.41 12.90
CA ALA A 32 15.42 9.76 12.71
C ALA A 32 14.90 10.78 13.74
N LEU A 33 13.94 10.39 14.61
CA LEU A 33 13.42 11.29 15.64
C LEU A 33 14.42 11.47 16.81
N PRO A 34 14.43 12.65 17.46
CA PRO A 34 15.32 12.94 18.59
C PRO A 34 14.89 12.26 19.91
N ARG A 35 13.92 11.34 19.86
CA ARG A 35 13.40 10.55 20.99
C ARG A 35 13.15 9.12 20.56
N GLU A 36 13.42 8.18 21.45
CA GLU A 36 13.09 6.77 21.25
C GLU A 36 11.56 6.58 21.23
N ILE A 37 11.06 5.84 20.24
CA ILE A 37 9.66 5.41 20.16
C ILE A 37 9.59 3.92 20.51
N SER A 38 8.78 3.59 21.51
CA SER A 38 8.39 2.21 21.78
C SER A 38 7.49 1.71 20.66
N PHE A 39 7.88 0.63 19.98
CA PHE A 39 7.15 0.05 18.87
C PHE A 39 6.35 -1.21 19.28
N PRO A 40 5.19 -1.48 18.64
CA PRO A 40 4.57 -2.80 18.66
C PRO A 40 5.49 -3.89 18.09
N GLN A 41 5.40 -5.10 18.62
CA GLN A 41 6.25 -6.24 18.23
C GLN A 41 6.15 -6.58 16.72
N ALA A 42 5.02 -6.29 16.07
CA ALA A 42 4.84 -6.42 14.63
C ALA A 42 5.92 -5.70 13.81
N LEU A 43 6.45 -4.58 14.32
CA LEU A 43 7.47 -3.76 13.67
C LEU A 43 8.92 -4.13 14.06
N HIS A 44 9.11 -5.15 14.91
CA HIS A 44 10.44 -5.61 15.33
C HIS A 44 11.02 -6.61 14.33
N GLY A 45 12.18 -6.28 13.76
CA GLY A 45 12.91 -7.15 12.84
C GLY A 45 13.90 -6.38 11.97
N THR A 46 14.55 -7.13 11.08
CA THR A 46 15.45 -6.65 10.02
C THR A 46 14.65 -5.95 8.92
N LEU A 47 15.03 -4.71 8.60
CA LEU A 47 14.44 -3.94 7.51
C LEU A 47 14.89 -4.48 6.13
N PRO A 48 14.04 -4.40 5.10
CA PRO A 48 14.41 -4.76 3.73
C PRO A 48 15.48 -3.78 3.18
N PRO A 49 16.72 -4.24 2.89
CA PRO A 49 17.86 -3.35 2.67
C PRO A 49 17.85 -2.58 1.35
N VAL A 50 17.35 -3.13 0.24
CA VAL A 50 17.22 -2.41 -1.05
C VAL A 50 16.17 -1.31 -0.91
N LEU A 51 14.98 -1.63 -0.38
CA LEU A 51 13.91 -0.68 -0.16
C LEU A 51 14.31 0.41 0.86
N SER A 52 15.07 0.05 1.90
CA SER A 52 15.66 1.02 2.83
C SER A 52 16.74 1.91 2.19
N HIS A 53 17.36 1.48 1.08
CA HIS A 53 18.33 2.29 0.33
C HIS A 53 17.65 3.28 -0.63
N LEU A 54 16.43 2.99 -1.07
CA LEU A 54 15.60 3.89 -1.86
C LEU A 54 14.94 5.01 -1.02
N ALA A 55 15.06 4.96 0.31
CA ALA A 55 14.41 5.89 1.21
C ALA A 55 15.01 7.31 1.14
N HIS A 56 14.19 8.28 0.71
CA HIS A 56 14.44 9.70 0.89
C HIS A 56 13.92 10.15 2.27
N MET A 57 14.56 11.15 2.87
CA MET A 57 14.25 11.61 4.22
C MET A 57 14.47 13.12 4.36
N ASP A 58 13.43 13.84 4.76
CA ASP A 58 13.43 15.27 5.11
C ASP A 58 13.16 15.40 6.62
N VAL A 59 14.14 15.91 7.36
CA VAL A 59 14.10 16.07 8.82
C VAL A 59 14.13 17.55 9.17
N SER A 60 13.07 18.02 9.80
CA SER A 60 13.00 19.35 10.42
C SER A 60 12.77 19.22 11.95
N PRO A 61 12.83 20.33 12.72
CA PRO A 61 12.45 20.30 14.13
C PRO A 61 10.97 19.94 14.37
N GLU A 62 10.11 20.12 13.37
CA GLU A 62 8.65 20.02 13.45
C GLU A 62 8.12 18.70 12.89
N LYS A 63 8.83 18.10 11.93
CA LYS A 63 8.44 16.86 11.24
C LYS A 63 9.64 15.98 10.87
N VAL A 64 9.40 14.68 10.80
CA VAL A 64 10.17 13.77 9.95
C VAL A 64 9.27 13.29 8.83
N LEU A 65 9.70 13.51 7.59
CA LEU A 65 9.09 12.93 6.39
C LEU A 65 10.07 11.89 5.83
N VAL A 66 9.59 10.66 5.61
CA VAL A 66 10.32 9.62 4.88
C VAL A 66 9.48 9.19 3.70
N SER A 67 10.08 9.04 2.53
CA SER A 67 9.42 8.45 1.37
C SER A 67 10.28 7.40 0.68
N ILE A 68 9.64 6.39 0.09
CA ILE A 68 10.24 5.38 -0.78
C ILE A 68 9.44 5.38 -2.07
N ASP A 69 10.10 5.59 -3.20
CA ASP A 69 9.58 5.28 -4.54
C ASP A 69 10.37 4.06 -5.04
N THR A 70 9.68 2.98 -5.39
CA THR A 70 10.34 1.76 -5.91
C THR A 70 10.93 1.97 -7.31
N GLY A 71 10.50 3.02 -8.02
CA GLY A 71 10.55 3.08 -9.46
C GLY A 71 9.72 1.96 -10.10
N HIS A 72 9.89 1.75 -11.40
CA HIS A 72 9.29 0.60 -12.08
C HIS A 72 9.95 -0.70 -11.61
N LEU A 73 9.13 -1.60 -11.08
CA LEU A 73 9.44 -2.97 -10.75
C LEU A 73 8.95 -3.86 -11.89
N SER A 74 9.85 -4.62 -12.51
CA SER A 74 9.54 -5.48 -13.66
C SER A 74 9.28 -6.93 -13.25
N TRP A 75 8.36 -7.59 -13.96
CA TRP A 75 8.19 -9.04 -13.96
C TRP A 75 9.37 -9.71 -14.69
N PRO A 76 9.85 -10.89 -14.25
CA PRO A 76 10.74 -11.73 -15.06
C PRO A 76 10.03 -12.24 -16.32
N GLU A 77 10.74 -12.22 -17.46
CA GLU A 77 10.24 -12.71 -18.76
C GLU A 77 9.68 -14.15 -18.72
N SER A 78 10.16 -14.97 -17.77
CA SER A 78 9.73 -16.36 -17.56
C SER A 78 8.33 -16.54 -16.96
N LEU A 79 7.71 -15.48 -16.42
CA LEU A 79 6.33 -15.56 -15.93
C LEU A 79 5.29 -15.29 -17.02
N HIS A 80 5.73 -14.91 -18.23
CA HIS A 80 4.90 -14.61 -19.39
C HIS A 80 3.68 -13.71 -19.05
N PRO A 81 3.91 -12.49 -18.52
CA PRO A 81 2.81 -11.60 -18.12
C PRO A 81 1.97 -11.17 -19.32
N GLU A 82 0.68 -11.49 -19.29
CA GLU A 82 -0.29 -11.11 -20.32
C GLU A 82 -1.51 -10.40 -19.73
N ALA A 83 -1.96 -9.37 -20.42
CA ALA A 83 -3.18 -8.63 -20.12
C ALA A 83 -4.43 -9.50 -20.33
N THR A 84 -5.28 -9.67 -19.30
CA THR A 84 -6.47 -10.54 -19.34
C THR A 84 -7.70 -9.93 -18.66
N GLU A 85 -8.88 -10.44 -19.00
CA GLU A 85 -10.18 -10.08 -18.41
C GLU A 85 -10.65 -11.21 -17.49
N PHE A 86 -11.19 -10.90 -16.31
CA PHE A 86 -11.70 -11.90 -15.36
C PHE A 86 -12.91 -11.39 -14.55
N ILE A 87 -13.60 -12.30 -13.85
CA ILE A 87 -14.82 -12.02 -13.07
C ILE A 87 -14.57 -12.21 -11.56
N GLY A 88 -14.97 -11.24 -10.72
CA GLY A 88 -14.91 -11.34 -9.25
C GLY A 88 -16.16 -11.90 -8.57
N TYR A 89 -16.14 -12.16 -7.24
CA TYR A 89 -17.29 -12.73 -6.50
C TYR A 89 -18.60 -11.91 -6.56
N GLN A 90 -18.53 -10.60 -6.83
CA GLN A 90 -19.72 -9.77 -7.02
C GLN A 90 -20.31 -9.90 -8.44
N GLY A 91 -19.64 -10.65 -9.33
CA GLY A 91 -20.01 -10.80 -10.73
C GLY A 91 -19.57 -9.64 -11.62
N GLU A 92 -18.71 -8.74 -11.11
CA GLU A 92 -18.13 -7.63 -11.87
C GLU A 92 -16.92 -8.11 -12.69
N GLU A 93 -16.72 -7.47 -13.85
CA GLU A 93 -15.69 -7.80 -14.84
C GLU A 93 -14.52 -6.82 -14.69
N HIS A 94 -13.31 -7.34 -14.56
CA HIS A 94 -12.11 -6.59 -14.17
C HIS A 94 -10.93 -6.89 -15.11
N TYR A 95 -10.02 -5.92 -15.18
CA TYR A 95 -8.72 -6.07 -15.83
C TYR A 95 -7.70 -6.70 -14.88
N GLY A 96 -6.90 -7.65 -15.36
CA GLY A 96 -5.87 -8.33 -14.59
C GLY A 96 -4.67 -8.81 -15.41
N VAL A 97 -3.63 -9.22 -14.71
CA VAL A 97 -2.38 -9.78 -15.23
C VAL A 97 -2.44 -11.29 -15.06
N GLN A 98 -2.42 -12.04 -16.17
CA GLN A 98 -2.15 -13.47 -16.14
C GLN A 98 -0.64 -13.69 -15.97
N LEU A 99 -0.25 -14.64 -15.12
CA LEU A 99 1.12 -15.14 -15.00
C LEU A 99 1.10 -16.67 -15.07
N ASP A 100 2.00 -17.25 -15.85
CA ASP A 100 2.13 -18.70 -16.05
C ASP A 100 3.23 -19.31 -15.16
N GLU A 101 3.16 -20.62 -14.94
CA GLU A 101 4.14 -21.44 -14.17
C GLU A 101 4.45 -20.91 -12.73
N VAL A 102 3.46 -20.30 -12.07
CA VAL A 102 3.60 -19.70 -10.73
C VAL A 102 3.42 -20.75 -9.61
N GLU A 103 4.29 -20.72 -8.59
CA GLU A 103 4.12 -21.49 -7.36
C GLU A 103 2.96 -20.93 -6.51
N VAL A 104 1.97 -21.76 -6.21
CA VAL A 104 0.81 -21.45 -5.35
C VAL A 104 0.72 -22.43 -4.19
N ALA A 105 0.62 -21.89 -2.97
CA ALA A 105 0.22 -22.61 -1.77
C ALA A 105 -1.24 -22.33 -1.43
N PHE A 106 -1.84 -23.16 -0.57
CA PHE A 106 -3.18 -22.93 -0.04
C PHE A 106 -3.16 -22.88 1.49
N ILE A 107 -3.63 -21.77 2.07
CA ILE A 107 -3.82 -21.57 3.51
C ILE A 107 -5.32 -21.54 3.77
N ASP A 108 -5.82 -22.46 4.61
CA ASP A 108 -7.25 -22.64 4.91
C ASP A 108 -8.18 -22.68 3.67
N GLY A 109 -7.64 -23.22 2.56
CA GLY A 109 -8.33 -23.36 1.27
C GLY A 109 -8.18 -22.18 0.32
N ARG A 110 -7.43 -21.12 0.68
CA ARG A 110 -7.27 -19.89 -0.09
C ARG A 110 -5.85 -19.74 -0.65
N PRO A 111 -5.69 -19.22 -1.88
CA PRO A 111 -4.38 -19.11 -2.54
C PRO A 111 -3.45 -18.13 -1.81
N LEU A 112 -2.17 -18.49 -1.82
CA LEU A 112 -1.02 -17.67 -1.43
C LEU A 112 0.06 -17.88 -2.50
N THR A 113 0.67 -16.80 -2.99
CA THR A 113 1.82 -16.88 -3.89
C THR A 113 2.88 -15.82 -3.58
N CYS A 114 4.10 -16.07 -4.03
CA CYS A 114 5.29 -15.25 -3.85
C CYS A 114 5.97 -15.08 -5.22
N LEU A 115 5.81 -13.90 -5.80
CA LEU A 115 6.12 -13.61 -7.21
C LEU A 115 7.41 -12.80 -7.29
N PRO A 116 8.45 -13.28 -7.99
CA PRO A 116 9.69 -12.52 -8.15
C PRO A 116 9.46 -11.26 -8.99
N MET A 117 10.06 -10.14 -8.58
CA MET A 117 10.12 -8.88 -9.31
C MET A 117 11.53 -8.28 -9.25
N ARG A 118 11.84 -7.30 -10.10
CA ARG A 118 13.14 -6.61 -10.09
C ARG A 118 13.03 -5.09 -10.16
N THR A 119 13.86 -4.40 -9.38
CA THR A 119 14.10 -2.95 -9.55
C THR A 119 14.73 -2.66 -10.92
N ALA A 120 14.70 -1.40 -11.36
CA ALA A 120 15.43 -0.95 -12.55
C ALA A 120 16.97 -1.11 -12.43
N ALA A 121 17.51 -1.31 -11.22
CA ALA A 121 18.92 -1.66 -11.00
C ALA A 121 19.19 -3.19 -11.02
N GLY A 122 18.13 -4.00 -11.10
CA GLY A 122 18.18 -5.47 -11.18
C GLY A 122 18.01 -6.18 -9.83
N ASP A 123 17.87 -5.45 -8.72
CA ASP A 123 17.75 -6.01 -7.38
C ASP A 123 16.46 -6.85 -7.22
N PRO A 124 16.53 -8.03 -6.58
CA PRO A 124 15.38 -8.91 -6.45
C PRO A 124 14.46 -8.49 -5.29
N LEU A 125 13.19 -8.23 -5.62
CA LEU A 125 12.08 -8.14 -4.66
C LEU A 125 11.14 -9.33 -4.90
N ASN A 126 10.24 -9.62 -3.95
CA ASN A 126 9.06 -10.45 -4.23
C ASN A 126 7.79 -9.69 -3.87
N LEU A 127 6.79 -9.71 -4.76
CA LEU A 127 5.40 -9.38 -4.46
C LEU A 127 4.70 -10.64 -3.94
N TRP A 128 4.06 -10.54 -2.79
CA TRP A 128 3.16 -11.57 -2.28
C TRP A 128 1.73 -11.21 -2.59
N VAL A 129 0.92 -12.22 -2.87
CA VAL A 129 -0.54 -12.11 -3.05
C VAL A 129 -1.21 -13.21 -2.24
N HIS A 130 -2.17 -12.84 -1.39
CA HIS A 130 -2.97 -13.76 -0.59
C HIS A 130 -4.44 -13.34 -0.59
N GLU A 131 -5.34 -14.30 -0.74
CA GLU A 131 -6.78 -14.05 -0.65
C GLU A 131 -7.31 -14.23 0.77
N LEU A 132 -7.97 -13.21 1.31
CA LEU A 132 -8.48 -13.17 2.68
C LEU A 132 -9.84 -13.87 2.85
N ALA A 133 -10.17 -14.18 4.10
CA ALA A 133 -11.37 -14.95 4.46
C ALA A 133 -12.69 -14.21 4.25
N GLU A 134 -12.73 -12.95 4.67
CA GLU A 134 -13.88 -12.04 4.65
C GLU A 134 -13.35 -10.63 4.36
N GLU A 135 -14.23 -9.69 4.04
CA GLU A 135 -13.85 -8.27 4.02
C GLU A 135 -13.49 -7.82 5.43
N PRO A 136 -12.32 -7.18 5.66
CA PRO A 136 -12.01 -6.61 6.95
C PRO A 136 -13.04 -5.57 7.37
N GLY A 137 -13.29 -5.50 8.68
CA GLY A 137 -14.23 -4.53 9.25
C GLY A 137 -13.77 -3.08 9.10
N GLU A 138 -14.65 -2.17 9.52
CA GLU A 138 -14.46 -0.70 9.51
C GLU A 138 -13.13 -0.25 10.14
N GLN A 139 -12.57 -1.04 11.07
CA GLN A 139 -11.26 -0.83 11.68
C GLN A 139 -10.34 -2.02 11.35
N LEU A 140 -9.27 -1.74 10.62
CA LEU A 140 -8.24 -2.71 10.25
C LEU A 140 -6.89 -2.29 10.86
N ASP A 141 -6.32 -3.09 11.75
CA ASP A 141 -5.01 -2.79 12.35
C ASP A 141 -3.85 -3.16 11.40
N GLY A 142 -3.08 -2.14 11.00
CA GLY A 142 -1.86 -2.32 10.21
C GLY A 142 -0.79 -3.18 10.90
N PHE A 143 -0.78 -3.24 12.24
CA PHE A 143 0.09 -4.15 13.00
C PHE A 143 -0.37 -5.61 12.90
N GLU A 144 -1.68 -5.88 12.80
CA GLU A 144 -2.22 -7.22 12.55
C GLU A 144 -1.95 -7.67 11.11
N LEU A 145 -2.08 -6.76 10.12
CA LEU A 145 -1.65 -7.03 8.74
C LEU A 145 -0.17 -7.39 8.64
N VAL A 146 0.71 -6.60 9.26
CA VAL A 146 2.15 -6.90 9.27
C VAL A 146 2.44 -8.22 9.99
N THR A 147 1.75 -8.52 11.09
CA THR A 147 1.90 -9.81 11.80
C THR A 147 1.46 -10.98 10.91
N THR A 148 0.36 -10.83 10.16
CA THR A 148 -0.17 -11.82 9.22
C THR A 148 0.80 -12.06 8.05
N ALA A 149 1.24 -11.00 7.37
CA ALA A 149 2.20 -11.07 6.27
C ALA A 149 3.48 -11.82 6.69
N ARG A 150 4.00 -11.51 7.88
CA ARG A 150 5.21 -12.15 8.43
C ARG A 150 5.01 -13.63 8.73
N GLY A 151 3.87 -14.03 9.29
CA GLY A 151 3.56 -15.45 9.52
C GLY A 151 3.47 -16.24 8.21
N LEU A 152 2.91 -15.65 7.16
CA LEU A 152 2.84 -16.26 5.81
C LEU A 152 4.24 -16.35 5.17
N MET A 153 5.06 -15.30 5.28
CA MET A 153 6.46 -15.30 4.83
C MET A 153 7.33 -16.35 5.52
N GLU A 154 7.22 -16.49 6.85
CA GLU A 154 7.95 -17.50 7.63
C GLU A 154 7.47 -18.93 7.30
N GLY A 155 6.17 -19.10 7.11
CA GLY A 155 5.56 -20.40 6.80
C GLY A 155 5.89 -20.94 5.41
N TRP A 156 6.05 -20.07 4.39
CA TRP A 156 6.09 -20.41 2.96
C TRP A 156 6.96 -21.62 2.59
N CYS A 157 8.23 -21.66 3.05
CA CYS A 157 9.16 -22.76 2.74
C CYS A 157 8.77 -24.13 3.33
N SER A 158 7.69 -24.18 4.13
CA SER A 158 7.13 -25.39 4.75
C SER A 158 5.86 -25.88 4.04
N LEU A 159 5.32 -25.11 3.09
CA LEU A 159 4.03 -25.38 2.44
C LEU A 159 4.18 -26.36 1.28
N SER A 160 3.07 -27.02 0.92
CA SER A 160 2.98 -27.79 -0.32
C SER A 160 2.63 -26.84 -1.47
N LEU A 161 3.63 -26.55 -2.31
CA LEU A 161 3.50 -25.68 -3.48
C LEU A 161 3.01 -26.47 -4.70
N ASN A 162 2.22 -25.83 -5.55
CA ASN A 162 1.75 -26.37 -6.83
C ASN A 162 2.00 -25.32 -7.91
N GLU A 163 2.53 -25.72 -9.06
CA GLU A 163 2.63 -24.83 -10.23
C GLU A 163 1.24 -24.63 -10.85
N SER A 164 0.86 -23.37 -11.09
CA SER A 164 -0.42 -22.97 -11.69
C SER A 164 -0.25 -21.70 -12.51
N MET A 165 -1.13 -21.50 -13.49
CA MET A 165 -1.43 -20.15 -13.97
C MET A 165 -2.22 -19.40 -12.87
N VAL A 166 -1.95 -18.12 -12.69
CA VAL A 166 -2.66 -17.21 -11.79
C VAL A 166 -3.10 -15.95 -12.53
N VAL A 167 -4.14 -15.28 -12.03
CA VAL A 167 -4.54 -13.94 -12.47
C VAL A 167 -4.56 -13.00 -11.27
N ILE A 168 -3.96 -11.83 -11.42
CA ILE A 168 -3.84 -10.81 -10.37
C ILE A 168 -4.57 -9.56 -10.87
N PRO A 169 -5.46 -8.93 -10.10
CA PRO A 169 -6.15 -7.71 -10.52
C PRO A 169 -5.17 -6.57 -10.80
N ALA A 170 -5.33 -5.92 -11.96
CA ALA A 170 -4.64 -4.69 -12.27
C ALA A 170 -5.28 -3.54 -11.47
N LEU A 171 -4.46 -2.63 -10.99
CA LEU A 171 -4.87 -1.59 -10.05
C LEU A 171 -4.07 -0.32 -10.24
N GLN A 172 -4.69 0.82 -9.97
CA GLN A 172 -4.04 2.11 -9.82
C GLN A 172 -4.79 2.91 -8.77
N MET A 173 -4.15 3.17 -7.62
CA MET A 173 -4.83 3.70 -6.44
C MET A 173 -3.93 4.66 -5.65
N SER A 174 -4.58 5.51 -4.85
CA SER A 174 -3.94 6.27 -3.79
C SER A 174 -4.71 6.10 -2.48
N TYR A 175 -3.99 6.04 -1.37
CA TYR A 175 -4.54 5.86 -0.03
C TYR A 175 -3.84 6.77 0.99
N HIS A 176 -4.57 7.16 2.04
CA HIS A 176 -4.06 7.98 3.14
C HIS A 176 -4.70 7.54 4.45
N ALA A 177 -3.89 7.36 5.49
CA ALA A 177 -4.34 6.96 6.82
C ALA A 177 -3.58 7.68 7.93
N GLU A 178 -4.23 7.85 9.08
CA GLU A 178 -3.59 8.21 10.34
C GLU A 178 -3.25 6.92 11.12
N ILE A 179 -2.05 6.85 11.70
CA ILE A 179 -1.60 5.68 12.46
C ILE A 179 -1.73 5.96 13.95
N HIS A 180 -2.69 5.29 14.57
CA HIS A 180 -2.92 5.32 16.02
C HIS A 180 -2.01 4.31 16.76
N GLY A 181 -2.03 4.33 18.09
CA GLY A 181 -1.23 3.41 18.94
C GLY A 181 0.25 3.77 19.08
N LEU A 182 0.78 4.68 18.24
CA LEU A 182 2.12 5.25 18.40
C LEU A 182 2.10 6.45 19.37
N GLY A 183 3.22 6.67 20.08
CA GLY A 183 3.39 7.81 20.99
C GLY A 183 3.59 9.17 20.30
N VAL A 184 3.38 9.25 18.98
CA VAL A 184 3.50 10.46 18.14
C VAL A 184 2.41 10.46 17.06
N PRO A 185 1.84 11.61 16.68
CA PRO A 185 0.92 11.70 15.54
C PRO A 185 1.67 11.32 14.25
N THR A 186 1.08 10.40 13.50
CA THR A 186 1.70 9.82 12.31
C THR A 186 0.67 9.67 11.20
N GLN A 187 1.02 10.07 9.98
CA GLN A 187 0.22 9.86 8.77
C GLN A 187 1.03 9.05 7.75
N GLN A 188 0.36 8.20 6.98
CA GLN A 188 0.93 7.50 5.82
C GLN A 188 0.18 7.85 4.54
N ARG A 189 0.91 7.98 3.42
CA ARG A 189 0.35 8.04 2.07
C ARG A 189 0.92 6.92 1.22
N PHE A 190 0.09 6.46 0.29
CA PHE A 190 0.43 5.42 -0.67
C PHE A 190 -0.07 5.85 -2.04
N VAL A 191 0.73 5.55 -3.05
CA VAL A 191 0.34 5.51 -4.45
C VAL A 191 0.91 4.23 -5.01
N ILE A 192 0.09 3.39 -5.64
CA ILE A 192 0.54 2.16 -6.29
C ILE A 192 -0.20 1.97 -7.60
N ALA A 193 0.52 1.48 -8.60
CA ALA A 193 -0.10 0.79 -9.73
C ALA A 193 0.59 -0.55 -10.02
N LEU A 194 -0.16 -1.47 -10.63
CA LEU A 194 0.29 -2.79 -11.08
C LEU A 194 -0.46 -3.17 -12.37
N ASP A 195 0.29 -3.63 -13.37
CA ASP A 195 -0.17 -4.04 -14.69
C ASP A 195 0.75 -5.14 -15.29
N GLU A 196 0.54 -5.51 -16.54
CA GLU A 196 1.30 -6.56 -17.25
C GLU A 196 2.76 -6.18 -17.54
N SER A 197 3.10 -4.89 -17.48
CA SER A 197 4.46 -4.39 -17.62
C SER A 197 5.22 -4.35 -16.28
N GLY A 198 4.52 -4.31 -15.14
CA GLY A 198 5.13 -4.37 -13.82
C GLY A 198 4.30 -3.75 -12.70
N ALA A 199 4.98 -3.21 -11.70
CA ALA A 199 4.38 -2.44 -10.61
C ALA A 199 5.25 -1.23 -10.23
N ARG A 200 4.68 -0.26 -9.52
CA ARG A 200 5.43 0.80 -8.83
C ARG A 200 4.66 1.24 -7.60
N VAL A 201 5.38 1.42 -6.50
CA VAL A 201 4.86 1.91 -5.23
C VAL A 201 5.60 3.19 -4.84
N ILE A 202 4.85 4.21 -4.43
CA ILE A 202 5.35 5.37 -3.70
C ILE A 202 4.67 5.38 -2.33
N THR A 203 5.47 5.32 -1.26
CA THR A 203 5.00 5.42 0.13
C THR A 203 5.59 6.66 0.79
N GLU A 204 4.80 7.40 1.56
CA GLU A 204 5.26 8.47 2.45
C GLU A 204 4.84 8.21 3.90
N VAL A 205 5.71 8.52 4.87
CA VAL A 205 5.39 8.66 6.29
C VAL A 205 5.69 10.07 6.74
N LEU A 206 4.72 10.72 7.36
CA LEU A 206 4.88 11.97 8.08
C LEU A 206 4.70 11.72 9.59
N MET A 207 5.76 11.92 10.37
CA MET A 207 5.70 11.94 11.84
C MET A 207 5.84 13.37 12.34
N CYS A 208 4.86 13.84 13.12
CA CYS A 208 4.86 15.18 13.71
C CYS A 208 5.50 15.18 15.10
N THR A 209 6.30 16.20 15.43
CA THR A 209 6.98 16.27 16.74
C THR A 209 6.10 16.91 17.84
N GLY A 210 5.08 17.68 17.46
CA GLY A 210 4.09 18.29 18.34
C GLY A 210 2.85 17.43 18.63
N VAL A 211 1.88 17.99 19.36
CA VAL A 211 0.58 17.36 19.69
C VAL A 211 -0.57 18.18 19.08
N PRO A 212 -1.26 17.68 18.06
CA PRO A 212 -2.56 18.19 17.62
C PRO A 212 -3.69 17.58 18.46
N ASP A 213 -4.86 18.21 18.41
CA ASP A 213 -6.08 17.83 19.12
C ASP A 213 -7.23 17.77 18.10
N PHE A 214 -7.94 16.64 18.01
CA PHE A 214 -8.91 16.39 16.94
C PHE A 214 -10.16 15.63 17.44
N GLU A 215 -11.34 16.20 17.20
CA GLU A 215 -12.64 15.53 17.32
C GLU A 215 -13.07 14.90 15.97
N ALA A 216 -13.95 13.88 16.01
CA ALA A 216 -14.07 12.86 14.95
C ALA A 216 -15.27 12.99 13.98
N GLN A 217 -15.19 12.30 12.83
CA GLN A 217 -16.32 11.76 12.05
C GLN A 217 -15.88 10.67 11.02
N PRO A 218 -16.74 9.71 10.57
CA PRO A 218 -16.28 8.45 9.92
C PRO A 218 -16.81 8.10 8.49
N GLU A 219 -16.06 7.19 7.80
CA GLU A 219 -16.48 6.14 6.80
C GLU A 219 -17.03 6.53 5.40
N PRO A 220 -17.17 5.62 4.36
CA PRO A 220 -17.13 4.12 4.34
C PRO A 220 -16.49 3.34 3.11
N VAL A 221 -16.21 2.01 3.28
CA VAL A 221 -16.54 0.78 2.43
C VAL A 221 -16.26 0.72 0.88
N VAL A 222 -16.02 -0.41 0.15
CA VAL A 222 -15.42 -1.81 0.24
C VAL A 222 -15.60 -2.54 -1.15
N PHE A 223 -14.95 -3.70 -1.50
CA PHE A 223 -15.34 -4.73 -2.54
C PHE A 223 -14.26 -5.91 -2.76
N GLY A 224 -13.50 -7.02 -3.12
CA GLY A 224 -13.32 -8.01 -4.28
C GLY A 224 -12.13 -8.99 -4.01
N VAL A 225 -12.05 -10.33 -4.20
CA VAL A 225 -12.57 -11.28 -5.24
C VAL A 225 -13.24 -12.58 -4.77
N CYS A 226 -12.81 -13.31 -3.73
CA CYS A 226 -13.61 -14.34 -3.01
C CYS A 226 -13.57 -14.05 -1.50
N GLY A 227 -13.46 -12.75 -1.19
CA GLY A 227 -12.70 -12.19 -0.09
C GLY A 227 -11.59 -11.30 -0.67
N PRO A 228 -11.17 -10.22 0.01
CA PRO A 228 -10.23 -9.26 -0.55
C PRO A 228 -8.80 -9.78 -0.70
N LEU A 229 -8.04 -9.14 -1.59
CA LEU A 229 -6.64 -9.50 -1.81
C LEU A 229 -5.71 -8.68 -0.91
N MET A 230 -5.00 -9.39 -0.05
CA MET A 230 -3.86 -8.89 0.69
C MET A 230 -2.60 -9.00 -0.17
N MET A 231 -1.84 -7.92 -0.28
CA MET A 231 -0.59 -7.85 -1.04
C MET A 231 0.49 -7.16 -0.21
N TRP A 232 1.75 -7.52 -0.42
CA TRP A 232 2.91 -6.85 0.18
C TRP A 232 4.18 -7.20 -0.57
N PHE A 233 5.21 -6.36 -0.45
CA PHE A 233 6.53 -6.64 -1.02
C PHE A 233 7.49 -7.15 0.07
N SER A 234 8.56 -7.81 -0.35
CA SER A 234 9.57 -8.37 0.57
C SER A 234 10.96 -8.46 -0.06
N GLU A 235 11.98 -8.58 0.80
CA GLU A 235 13.34 -8.94 0.42
C GLU A 235 13.78 -10.23 1.13
N LYS A 236 14.61 -11.03 0.45
CA LYS A 236 15.09 -12.31 1.00
C LYS A 236 16.02 -12.07 2.20
N GLY A 237 15.55 -12.43 3.39
CA GLY A 237 16.29 -12.24 4.64
C GLY A 237 15.93 -10.95 5.40
N ALA A 238 14.91 -10.22 4.94
CA ALA A 238 14.25 -9.18 5.74
C ALA A 238 13.11 -9.80 6.54
N ASP A 239 12.92 -9.35 7.78
CA ASP A 239 11.82 -9.81 8.65
C ASP A 239 10.55 -8.97 8.44
N LEU A 240 10.68 -7.78 7.88
CA LEU A 240 9.59 -6.81 7.70
C LEU A 240 9.13 -6.76 6.24
N PRO A 241 7.82 -6.92 5.96
CA PRO A 241 7.25 -6.66 4.64
C PRO A 241 7.23 -5.15 4.34
N PHE A 242 7.06 -4.79 3.07
CA PHE A 242 6.89 -3.40 2.61
C PHE A 242 5.48 -3.20 2.04
N THR A 243 4.87 -2.05 2.33
CA THR A 243 3.52 -1.64 1.88
C THR A 243 2.45 -2.74 1.96
N VAL A 244 2.19 -3.25 3.16
CA VAL A 244 1.13 -4.26 3.36
C VAL A 244 -0.23 -3.63 3.10
N GLN A 245 -0.90 -4.07 2.05
CA GLN A 245 -2.15 -3.50 1.56
C GLN A 245 -3.23 -4.57 1.43
N VAL A 246 -4.47 -4.17 1.64
CA VAL A 246 -5.67 -4.97 1.33
C VAL A 246 -6.46 -4.17 0.31
N SER A 247 -6.57 -4.72 -0.91
CA SER A 247 -7.31 -4.12 -2.02
C SER A 247 -8.53 -4.96 -2.36
N SER A 248 -9.57 -4.31 -2.88
CA SER A 248 -10.85 -4.97 -3.02
C SER A 248 -11.71 -4.35 -4.14
N GLY A 249 -11.91 -5.11 -5.23
CA GLY A 249 -12.91 -4.95 -6.31
C GLY A 249 -13.08 -3.55 -6.90
N ALA A 250 -13.83 -2.68 -6.24
CA ALA A 250 -13.98 -1.26 -6.58
C ALA A 250 -12.66 -0.44 -6.55
N ALA A 251 -11.56 -1.05 -6.10
CA ALA A 251 -10.19 -0.52 -6.15
C ALA A 251 -9.36 -1.04 -7.35
N TRP A 252 -9.95 -1.87 -8.20
CA TRP A 252 -9.29 -2.46 -9.37
C TRP A 252 -9.90 -1.91 -10.66
N LEU A 253 -9.21 -2.17 -11.76
CA LEU A 253 -9.51 -1.53 -13.03
C LEU A 253 -10.58 -2.28 -13.81
N GLU A 254 -11.43 -1.51 -14.49
CA GLU A 254 -12.35 -2.02 -15.52
C GLU A 254 -11.55 -2.29 -16.82
N PRO A 255 -11.98 -3.24 -17.68
CA PRO A 255 -11.33 -3.50 -18.97
C PRO A 255 -11.15 -2.22 -19.82
N GLY A 256 -9.93 -2.00 -20.31
CA GLY A 256 -9.59 -0.86 -21.17
C GLY A 256 -9.26 0.45 -20.44
N GLN A 257 -9.08 0.44 -19.11
CA GLN A 257 -8.48 1.56 -18.38
C GLN A 257 -6.95 1.55 -18.51
N GLU A 258 -6.35 2.69 -18.85
CA GLU A 258 -4.89 2.85 -18.96
C GLU A 258 -4.23 2.99 -17.58
N VAL A 259 -3.07 2.35 -17.41
CA VAL A 259 -2.22 2.45 -16.21
C VAL A 259 -1.01 3.33 -16.52
N ASP A 260 -0.64 4.23 -15.59
CA ASP A 260 0.48 5.17 -15.76
C ASP A 260 1.54 4.97 -14.68
N LEU A 261 2.27 3.85 -14.76
CA LEU A 261 3.42 3.54 -13.90
C LEU A 261 4.52 4.61 -13.91
N HIS A 262 4.57 5.50 -14.91
CA HIS A 262 5.63 6.49 -15.05
C HIS A 262 5.21 7.86 -14.49
N GLY A 263 3.97 8.26 -14.67
CA GLY A 263 3.37 9.48 -14.16
C GLY A 263 2.82 9.40 -12.73
N LEU A 264 2.90 8.25 -12.04
CA LEU A 264 2.63 8.19 -10.59
C LEU A 264 3.48 9.24 -9.85
N ASP A 265 2.77 10.11 -9.13
CA ASP A 265 3.30 11.15 -8.26
C ASP A 265 2.41 11.20 -7.02
N THR A 266 2.99 11.48 -5.85
CA THR A 266 2.21 11.72 -4.63
C THR A 266 1.60 13.11 -4.72
N PRO A 267 0.27 13.27 -4.56
CA PRO A 267 -0.34 14.60 -4.62
C PRO A 267 0.33 15.49 -3.57
N PRO A 268 0.80 16.69 -3.95
CA PRO A 268 1.76 17.45 -3.15
C PRO A 268 1.20 17.68 -1.74
N CYS A 269 1.98 17.27 -0.73
CA CYS A 269 1.62 17.35 0.68
C CYS A 269 1.07 18.76 0.98
N GLN A 270 -0.25 18.87 1.11
CA GLN A 270 -0.90 20.18 1.20
C GLN A 270 -0.33 20.92 2.41
N ASP A 271 0.15 22.14 2.14
CA ASP A 271 0.96 22.91 3.07
C ASP A 271 0.26 22.98 4.44
N ILE A 272 0.90 22.49 5.49
CA ILE A 272 0.26 22.25 6.80
C ILE A 272 -0.05 23.56 7.56
N SER A 273 0.29 24.70 6.96
CA SER A 273 0.01 26.07 7.38
C SER A 273 -1.40 26.39 7.89
N PRO A 274 -2.54 25.88 7.37
CA PRO A 274 -3.86 26.20 7.94
C PRO A 274 -4.14 25.48 9.26
N TRP A 275 -3.33 24.49 9.63
CA TRP A 275 -3.43 23.74 10.90
C TRP A 275 -2.53 24.34 11.99
N MET A 276 -1.54 25.16 11.63
CA MET A 276 -0.85 26.02 12.59
C MET A 276 -1.74 27.22 12.94
N GLY A 277 -2.57 27.03 13.98
CA GLY A 277 -3.41 28.09 14.53
C GLY A 277 -2.59 29.34 14.88
N PRO A 278 -3.19 30.54 14.77
CA PRO A 278 -2.46 31.81 14.89
C PRO A 278 -1.74 31.91 16.24
N GLU A 279 -0.49 32.38 16.20
CA GLU A 279 0.38 32.49 17.37
C GLU A 279 -0.34 33.09 18.58
N ILE A 280 -0.12 32.51 19.76
CA ILE A 280 -0.57 33.10 21.03
C ILE A 280 0.27 34.36 21.29
N SER A 281 -0.14 35.45 20.65
CA SER A 281 0.44 36.79 20.80
C SER A 281 0.38 37.21 22.25
N GLY A 282 1.53 37.12 22.92
CA GLY A 282 1.60 37.16 24.38
C GLY A 282 1.07 38.46 24.96
N GLN A 283 -0.02 38.37 25.72
CA GLN A 283 -0.53 39.48 26.54
C GLN A 283 0.45 39.83 27.67
N ARG A 284 1.46 40.63 27.34
CA ARG A 284 2.17 41.46 28.31
C ARG A 284 1.25 42.60 28.74
N SER A 285 0.55 42.40 29.86
CA SER A 285 -0.07 43.47 30.65
C SER A 285 0.39 43.36 32.10
N HIS A 286 0.50 44.51 32.76
CA HIS A 286 0.86 44.64 34.17
C HIS A 286 -0.34 44.44 35.11
#